data_AF-W1XS99-F1
#
_entry.id   AF-W1XS99-F1
#
_cell.length_a   1.000
_cell.length_b   1.000
_cell.length_c   1.000
_cell.angle_alpha   90.00
_cell.angle_beta   90.00
_cell.angle_gamma   90.00
#
_symmetry.space_group_name_H-M   'P 1'
#
loop_
_entity.id
_entity.type
_entity.pdbx_description
1 polymer ?
#
loop_
_entity_poly.entity_id
_entity_poly.type
_entity_poly.pdbx_seq_one_letter_code
_entity_poly.pdbx_strand_id
1 'polypeptide(L)'
;IEDGDGLSALGAKSIELLFSANKGEQLLPLHKVASGGELARIALAFKSVFRTDTFKTMVFDEIDVGISGDIALKVAEKILHLSKTN
;
A
#
# COMPACT_ATOMS: atom_id res chain seq x y z
N ILE A 1 -22.73 3.39 -12.16
CA ILE A 1 -22.75 2.29 -11.17
C ILE A 1 -23.48 2.88 -9.98
N GLU A 2 -24.67 2.39 -9.63
CA GLU A 2 -25.45 2.97 -8.53
C GLU A 2 -24.78 2.65 -7.19
N ASP A 3 -24.45 3.73 -6.48
CA ASP A 3 -23.91 3.77 -5.12
C ASP A 3 -25.00 3.31 -4.15
N GLY A 4 -25.04 2.00 -3.92
CA GLY A 4 -25.88 1.41 -2.88
C GLY A 4 -25.20 1.55 -1.53
N ASP A 5 -25.36 2.69 -0.87
CA ASP A 5 -24.82 3.05 0.46
C ASP A 5 -25.42 2.24 1.64
N GLY A 6 -26.15 1.15 1.36
CA GLY A 6 -26.81 0.33 2.38
C GLY A 6 -25.91 -0.77 2.93
N LEU A 7 -25.61 -0.73 4.23
CA LEU A 7 -25.11 -1.89 4.96
C LEU A 7 -26.21 -2.98 5.00
N SER A 8 -25.89 -4.16 4.50
CA SER A 8 -26.77 -5.33 4.60
C SER A 8 -26.39 -6.22 5.80
N ALA A 9 -27.19 -7.24 6.10
CA ALA A 9 -26.80 -8.28 7.06
C ALA A 9 -25.53 -9.05 6.66
N LEU A 10 -25.11 -8.95 5.39
CA LEU A 10 -23.86 -9.51 4.86
C LEU A 10 -22.72 -8.48 4.79
N GLY A 11 -22.95 -7.25 5.24
CA GLY A 11 -21.98 -6.15 5.22
C GLY A 11 -22.15 -5.18 4.06
N ALA A 12 -21.11 -4.38 3.83
CA ALA A 12 -21.05 -3.36 2.78
C ALA A 12 -20.80 -3.97 1.39
N LYS A 13 -21.36 -3.34 0.36
CA LYS A 13 -21.20 -3.77 -1.05
C LYS A 13 -19.78 -3.62 -1.56
N SER A 14 -19.06 -2.61 -1.09
CA SER A 14 -17.66 -2.33 -1.43
C SER A 14 -16.94 -1.67 -0.26
N ILE A 15 -15.62 -1.89 -0.20
CA ILE A 15 -14.72 -1.22 0.74
C ILE A 15 -13.61 -0.59 -0.10
N GLU A 16 -13.31 0.68 0.17
CA GLU A 16 -12.25 1.42 -0.50
C GLU A 16 -11.28 2.03 0.51
N LEU A 17 -9.98 1.98 0.20
CA LEU A 17 -8.95 2.62 1.01
C LEU A 17 -8.69 4.03 0.46
N LEU A 18 -9.03 5.03 1.25
CA LEU A 18 -8.74 6.42 0.95
C LEU A 18 -7.37 6.82 1.51
N PHE A 19 -6.63 7.62 0.76
CA PHE A 19 -5.28 8.07 1.07
C PHE A 19 -5.06 9.52 0.65
N SER A 20 -4.13 10.19 1.31
CA SER A 20 -3.65 11.53 0.99
C SER A 20 -2.15 11.52 1.23
N ALA A 21 -1.38 11.80 0.18
CA ALA A 21 0.08 11.74 0.24
C ALA A 21 0.64 12.94 1.02
N ASN A 22 0.06 14.11 0.81
CA ASN A 22 0.53 15.35 1.41
C ASN A 22 -0.53 16.01 2.29
N LYS A 23 -0.05 16.67 3.36
CA LYS A 23 -0.91 17.44 4.26
C LYS A 23 -1.68 18.51 3.48
N GLY A 24 -3.00 18.50 3.59
CA GLY A 24 -3.88 19.48 2.95
C GLY A 24 -4.44 19.03 1.60
N GLU A 25 -4.00 17.88 1.07
CA GLU A 25 -4.67 17.24 -0.07
C GLU A 25 -5.97 16.57 0.36
N GLN A 26 -6.91 16.45 -0.59
CA GLN A 26 -8.14 15.71 -0.37
C GLN A 26 -7.85 14.21 -0.21
N LEU A 27 -8.56 13.55 0.72
CA LEU A 27 -8.61 12.10 0.77
C LEU A 27 -9.32 11.57 -0.48
N LEU A 28 -8.59 10.79 -1.27
CA LEU A 28 -9.10 10.16 -2.48
C LEU A 28 -8.70 8.68 -2.47
N PRO A 29 -9.31 7.84 -3.33
CA PRO A 29 -8.90 6.45 -3.48
C PRO A 29 -7.39 6.32 -3.67
N LEU A 30 -6.74 5.37 -2.99
CA LEU A 30 -5.29 5.19 -2.99
C LEU A 30 -4.68 5.19 -4.41
N HIS A 31 -5.33 4.51 -5.35
CA HIS A 31 -4.89 4.40 -6.75
C HIS A 31 -4.93 5.73 -7.53
N LYS A 32 -5.63 6.75 -7.02
CA LYS A 32 -5.73 8.08 -7.65
C LYS A 32 -4.70 9.08 -7.13
N VAL A 33 -4.06 8.79 -5.98
CA VAL A 33 -3.18 9.76 -5.31
C VAL A 33 -1.73 9.32 -5.32
N ALA A 34 -1.48 8.01 -5.17
CA ALA A 34 -0.12 7.50 -5.09
C ALA A 34 0.51 7.32 -6.47
N SER A 35 1.75 7.80 -6.63
CA SER A 35 2.63 7.38 -7.74
C SER A 35 2.97 5.88 -7.66
N GLY A 36 3.50 5.30 -8.75
CA GLY A 36 3.89 3.88 -8.79
C GLY A 36 4.81 3.48 -7.63
N GLY A 37 5.89 4.24 -7.41
CA GLY A 37 6.81 4.02 -6.31
C GLY A 37 6.21 4.22 -4.91
N GLU A 38 5.28 5.18 -4.73
CA GLU A 38 4.57 5.35 -3.45
C GLU A 38 3.65 4.18 -3.16
N LEU A 39 2.92 3.71 -4.16
CA LEU A 39 2.05 2.55 -4.05
C LEU A 39 2.86 1.28 -3.70
N ALA A 40 4.01 1.09 -4.34
CA ALA A 40 4.93 -0.01 -4.04
C ALA A 40 5.43 0.04 -2.59
N ARG A 41 5.78 1.22 -2.08
CA ARG A 41 6.21 1.39 -0.68
C ARG A 41 5.06 1.18 0.32
N ILE A 42 3.84 1.60 0.00
CA ILE A 42 2.65 1.32 0.83
C ILE A 42 2.37 -0.18 0.87
N ALA A 43 2.45 -0.87 -0.27
CA ALA A 43 2.30 -2.32 -0.32
C ALA A 43 3.37 -3.04 0.52
N LEU A 44 4.64 -2.60 0.45
CA LEU A 44 5.73 -3.11 1.29
C LEU A 44 5.43 -2.92 2.79
N ALA A 45 4.90 -1.75 3.17
CA ALA A 45 4.53 -1.46 4.55
C ALA A 45 3.39 -2.37 5.03
N PHE A 46 2.36 -2.57 4.23
CA PHE A 46 1.28 -3.51 4.56
C PHE A 46 1.78 -4.93 4.69
N LYS A 47 2.62 -5.42 3.77
CA LYS A 47 3.18 -6.76 3.91
C LYS A 47 4.05 -6.90 5.16
N SER A 48 4.76 -5.84 5.55
CA SER A 48 5.58 -5.83 6.77
C SER A 48 4.74 -5.93 8.05
N VAL A 49 3.50 -5.43 8.04
CA VAL A 49 2.58 -5.47 9.19
C VAL A 49 1.73 -6.74 9.18
N PHE A 50 1.14 -7.06 8.03
CA PHE A 50 0.26 -8.21 7.84
C PHE A 50 1.08 -9.40 7.38
N ARG A 51 1.51 -10.24 8.33
CA ARG A 51 2.19 -11.51 8.04
C ARG A 51 1.16 -12.57 7.66
N THR A 52 0.66 -12.48 6.43
CA THR A 52 -0.18 -13.55 5.85
C THR A 52 0.68 -14.41 4.92
N ASP A 53 0.48 -15.73 4.98
CA ASP A 53 1.20 -16.73 4.17
C ASP A 53 0.72 -16.78 2.70
N THR A 54 -0.10 -15.81 2.29
CA THR A 54 -0.85 -15.86 1.03
C THR A 54 0.01 -15.55 -0.21
N PHE A 55 1.13 -14.83 -0.04
CA PHE A 55 1.94 -14.32 -1.17
C PHE A 55 3.38 -14.82 -1.10
N LYS A 56 3.67 -15.95 -1.76
CA LYS A 56 5.02 -16.57 -1.78
C LYS A 56 6.08 -15.73 -2.51
N THR A 57 5.67 -14.97 -3.52
CA THR A 57 6.55 -14.11 -4.31
C THR A 57 5.89 -12.76 -4.53
N MET A 58 6.64 -11.67 -4.35
CA MET A 58 6.19 -10.30 -4.60
C MET A 58 7.20 -9.58 -5.49
N VAL A 59 6.70 -8.75 -6.41
CA VAL A 59 7.50 -7.89 -7.27
C VAL A 59 7.10 -6.45 -6.97
N PHE A 60 8.08 -5.61 -6.69
CA PHE A 60 7.87 -4.18 -6.47
C PHE A 60 8.48 -3.43 -7.65
N ASP A 61 7.65 -2.67 -8.36
CA ASP A 61 8.09 -1.80 -9.45
C ASP A 61 8.33 -0.38 -8.93
N GLU A 62 9.33 0.31 -9.46
CA GLU A 62 9.67 1.71 -9.11
C GLU A 62 9.85 2.02 -7.61
N ILE A 63 10.16 1.03 -6.78
CA ILE A 63 10.13 1.17 -5.32
C ILE A 63 11.12 2.21 -4.75
N ASP A 64 12.22 2.43 -5.47
CA ASP A 64 13.29 3.38 -5.17
C ASP A 64 13.10 4.75 -5.85
N VAL A 65 12.04 4.94 -6.64
CA VAL A 65 11.76 6.23 -7.30
C VAL A 65 11.45 7.31 -6.28
N GLY A 66 12.13 8.45 -6.44
CA GLY A 66 11.92 9.65 -5.64
C GLY A 66 12.47 9.59 -4.21
N ILE A 67 13.25 8.57 -3.85
CA ILE A 67 13.84 8.43 -2.52
C ILE A 67 15.37 8.26 -2.58
N SER A 68 16.06 8.64 -1.51
CA SER A 68 17.51 8.49 -1.37
C SER A 68 17.91 8.45 0.11
N GLY A 69 19.21 8.24 0.38
CA GLY A 69 19.78 8.28 1.73
C GLY A 69 19.10 7.33 2.71
N ASP A 70 18.81 7.83 3.92
CA ASP A 70 18.21 7.07 5.00
C ASP A 70 16.85 6.44 4.63
N ILE A 71 16.08 7.09 3.75
CA ILE A 71 14.78 6.57 3.31
C ILE A 71 14.99 5.33 2.43
N ALA A 72 15.92 5.40 1.47
CA ALA A 72 16.27 4.26 0.63
C ALA A 72 16.84 3.10 1.44
N LEU A 73 17.66 3.38 2.45
CA LEU A 73 18.21 2.36 3.34
C LEU A 73 17.09 1.64 4.12
N LYS A 74 16.14 2.38 4.70
CA LYS A 74 14.98 1.79 5.41
C LYS A 74 14.13 0.91 4.50
N VAL A 75 13.92 1.30 3.24
CA VAL A 75 13.19 0.47 2.27
C VAL A 75 13.96 -0.83 2.02
N ALA A 76 15.28 -0.76 1.78
CA ALA A 76 16.12 -1.94 1.58
C ALA A 76 16.12 -2.87 2.80
N GLU A 77 16.20 -2.33 4.01
CA GLU A 77 16.11 -3.10 5.26
C GLU A 77 14.78 -3.85 5.38
N LYS A 78 13.66 -3.22 5.01
CA LYS A 78 12.34 -3.86 5.02
C LYS A 78 12.22 -4.97 3.99
N ILE A 79 12.73 -4.76 2.77
CA ILE A 79 12.77 -5.81 1.74
C ILE A 79 13.64 -6.99 2.22
N LEU A 80 14.80 -6.73 2.80
CA LEU A 80 15.70 -7.76 3.34
C LEU A 80 15.06 -8.53 4.51
N HIS A 81 14.31 -7.84 5.36
CA HIS A 81 13.57 -8.51 6.43
C HIS A 81 12.49 -9.42 5.86
N LEU A 82 11.71 -8.93 4.89
CA LEU A 82 10.68 -9.71 4.24
C LEU A 82 11.24 -10.92 3.49
N SER A 83 12.37 -10.81 2.79
CA SER A 83 12.95 -11.95 2.06
C SER A 83 13.34 -13.14 2.95
N LYS A 84 13.50 -12.92 4.26
CA LYS A 84 13.78 -13.96 5.26
C LYS A 84 12.54 -14.48 5.98
N THR A 85 11.43 -13.77 5.86
CA THR A 85 10.24 -13.93 6.72
C THR A 85 8.94 -14.12 5.95
N ASN A 86 9.02 -14.08 4.61
CA ASN A 86 7.94 -14.32 3.66
C ASN A 86 7.80 -15.80 3.32
#